data_AF-A0A2M7SS58-F1
#
_entry.id   AF-A0A2M7SS58-F1
#
_cell.length_a   1.000
_cell.length_b   1.000
_cell.length_c   1.000
_cell.angle_alpha   90.00
_cell.angle_beta   90.00
_cell.angle_gamma   90.00
#
_symmetry.space_group_name_H-M   'P 1'
#
loop_
_entity.id
_entity.type
_entity.pdbx_description
1 polymer ?
#
loop_
_entity_poly.entity_id
_entity_poly.type
_entity_poly.pdbx_seq_one_letter_code
_entity_poly.pdbx_strand_id
1 'polypeptide(L)' 'GFYKYEVAPLGSDNWSTIQAGREVVVDGTLGLWDTTELTPGDYMLRLVVTDNQGQALPPCVVPVRVAGQ' A
#
# COMPACT_ATOMS: atom_id res chain seq x y z
N GLY A 1 -4.88 -11.28 12.18
CA GLY A 1 -4.51 -9.88 12.01
C GLY A 1 -5.20 -9.40 10.76
N PHE A 2 -4.62 -8.39 10.13
CA PHE A 2 -4.98 -7.98 8.78
C PHE A 2 -3.78 -7.29 8.14
N TYR A 3 -3.83 -7.08 6.84
CA TYR A 3 -2.88 -6.25 6.13
C TYR A 3 -3.61 -5.18 5.33
N LYS A 4 -2.88 -4.11 5.01
CA LYS A 4 -3.30 -3.08 4.05
C LYS A 4 -2.13 -2.62 3.20
N TYR A 5 -2.41 -2.24 1.96
CA TYR A 5 -1.48 -1.52 1.10
C TYR A 5 -1.91 -0.06 1.05
N GLU A 6 -0.94 0.81 1.21
CA GLU A 6 -1.17 2.24 1.26
C GLU A 6 -0.26 2.96 0.29
N VAL A 7 -0.71 4.13 -0.16
CA VAL A 7 0.02 5.01 -1.06
C VAL A 7 0.05 6.43 -0.51
N ALA A 8 1.17 7.11 -0.72
CA ALA A 8 1.32 8.54 -0.47
C ALA A 8 2.15 9.17 -1.61
N PRO A 9 1.96 10.45 -1.96
CA PRO A 9 2.92 11.17 -2.81
C PRO A 9 4.33 11.11 -2.21
N LEU A 10 5.37 11.08 -3.05
CA LEU A 10 6.76 11.02 -2.56
C LEU A 10 7.07 12.17 -1.58
N GLY A 11 7.60 11.83 -0.40
CA GLY A 11 7.92 12.79 0.66
C GLY A 11 6.72 13.25 1.51
N SER A 12 5.52 12.72 1.28
CA SER A 12 4.33 12.97 2.09
C SER A 12 4.12 11.89 3.15
N ASP A 13 3.66 12.28 4.34
CA ASP A 13 3.18 11.36 5.38
C ASP A 13 1.65 11.12 5.31
N ASN A 14 0.98 11.64 4.28
CA ASN A 14 -0.45 11.44 4.07
C ASN A 14 -0.70 10.16 3.28
N TRP A 15 -0.83 9.06 4.01
CA TRP A 15 -1.09 7.72 3.46
C TRP A 15 -2.58 7.47 3.23
N SER A 16 -2.92 6.98 2.04
CA SER A 16 -4.25 6.52 1.67
C SER A 16 -4.27 5.01 1.50
N THR A 17 -5.28 4.33 2.05
CA THR A 17 -5.44 2.87 1.86
C THR A 17 -5.96 2.57 0.46
N ILE A 18 -5.23 1.73 -0.27
CA ILE A 18 -5.64 1.19 -1.58
C ILE A 18 -6.58 0.01 -1.35
N GLN A 19 -6.11 -0.97 -0.56
CA GLN A 19 -6.86 -2.18 -0.27
C GLN A 19 -6.41 -2.77 1.07
N ALA A 20 -7.30 -3.54 1.70
CA ALA A 20 -7.01 -4.30 2.90
C ALA A 20 -7.55 -5.73 2.79
N GLY A 21 -6.91 -6.66 3.50
CA GLY A 21 -7.26 -8.07 3.49
C GLY A 21 -6.97 -8.74 4.83
N ARG A 22 -7.62 -9.88 5.07
CA ARG A 22 -7.47 -10.68 6.29
C ARG A 22 -7.06 -12.13 6.01
N GLU A 23 -7.20 -12.57 4.77
CA GLU A 23 -6.85 -13.91 4.34
C GLU A 23 -5.34 -14.09 4.23
N VAL A 24 -4.87 -15.31 4.47
CA VAL A 24 -3.47 -15.66 4.23
C VAL A 24 -3.23 -15.73 2.73
N VAL A 25 -2.25 -14.97 2.24
CA VAL A 25 -1.82 -15.00 0.84
C VAL A 25 -0.36 -15.42 0.81
N VAL A 26 -0.06 -16.51 0.09
CA VAL A 26 1.30 -17.04 -0.10
C VAL A 26 1.59 -17.00 -1.59
N ASP A 27 2.70 -16.37 -1.98
CA ASP A 27 3.15 -16.20 -3.37
C ASP A 27 2.04 -15.73 -4.33
N GLY A 28 1.17 -14.85 -3.84
CA GLY A 28 -0.04 -14.43 -4.53
C GLY A 28 -0.22 -12.92 -4.59
N THR A 29 -1.19 -12.48 -5.38
CA THR A 29 -1.57 -11.07 -5.52
C THR A 29 -2.34 -10.62 -4.30
N LEU A 30 -1.90 -9.50 -3.71
CA LEU A 30 -2.49 -8.97 -2.50
C LEU A 30 -3.57 -7.91 -2.75
N GLY A 31 -3.59 -7.35 -3.97
CA GLY A 31 -4.58 -6.37 -4.39
C GLY A 31 -4.30 -5.81 -5.78
N LEU A 32 -5.28 -5.09 -6.31
CA LEU A 32 -5.14 -4.29 -7.53
C LEU A 32 -5.12 -2.81 -7.14
N TRP A 33 -4.18 -2.06 -7.69
CA TRP A 33 -4.13 -0.62 -7.55
C TRP A 33 -4.54 0.03 -8.86
N ASP A 34 -5.76 0.58 -8.89
CA ASP A 34 -6.22 1.41 -10.00
C ASP A 34 -5.60 2.81 -9.88
N THR A 35 -4.79 3.20 -10.87
CA THR A 35 -4.09 4.49 -10.90
C THR A 35 -4.72 5.50 -11.86
N THR A 36 -5.87 5.19 -12.46
CA THR A 36 -6.51 6.03 -13.49
C THR A 36 -6.91 7.41 -12.99
N GLU A 37 -7.25 7.53 -11.71
CA GLU A 37 -7.63 8.79 -11.06
C GLU A 37 -6.44 9.52 -10.40
N LEU A 38 -5.23 8.96 -10.47
CA LEU A 38 -4.05 9.59 -9.89
C LEU A 38 -3.33 10.49 -10.90
N THR A 39 -2.93 11.66 -10.42
CA THR A 39 -2.00 12.52 -11.17
C THR A 39 -0.69 11.76 -11.41
N PRO A 40 -0.18 11.69 -12.66
CA PRO A 40 1.13 11.08 -12.93
C PRO A 40 2.23 11.72 -12.08
N GLY A 41 3.07 10.91 -11.44
CA GLY A 41 3.96 11.41 -10.40
C GLY A 41 4.79 10.34 -9.69
N ASP A 42 5.61 10.78 -8.73
CA ASP A 42 6.33 9.87 -7.82
C ASP A 42 5.49 9.67 -6.57
N TYR A 43 5.36 8.42 -6.18
CA TYR A 43 4.61 7.97 -5.02
C TYR A 43 5.46 7.00 -4.20
N MET A 44 4.97 6.72 -2.99
CA MET A 44 5.48 5.70 -2.11
C MET A 44 4.37 4.70 -1.86
N LEU A 45 4.68 3.42 -1.98
CA LEU A 45 3.83 2.32 -1.60
C LEU A 45 4.36 1.66 -0.35
N ARG A 46 3.46 1.20 0.51
CA ARG A 46 3.84 0.38 1.66
C ARG A 46 2.83 -0.70 1.96
N LEU A 47 3.32 -1.80 2.53
CA LEU A 47 2.51 -2.85 3.14
C LEU A 47 2.56 -2.67 4.67
N VAL A 48 1.39 -2.53 5.30
CA VAL A 48 1.24 -2.51 6.75
C VAL A 48 0.54 -3.79 7.19
N VAL A 49 1.21 -4.60 7.99
CA VAL A 49 0.65 -5.83 8.57
C VAL A 49 0.40 -5.60 10.05
N THR A 50 -0.81 -5.91 10.51
CA THR A 50 -1.22 -5.82 11.91
C THR A 50 -1.53 -7.21 12.44
N ASP A 51 -0.93 -7.58 13.56
CA ASP A 51 -1.13 -8.90 14.18
C ASP A 51 -2.51 -9.03 14.87
N ASN A 52 -2.75 -10.16 15.56
CA ASN A 52 -3.99 -10.37 16.31
C ASN A 52 -4.10 -9.54 17.60
N GLN A 53 -3.00 -8.94 18.05
CA GLN A 53 -2.93 -8.07 19.23
C GLN A 53 -3.06 -6.58 18.84
N GLY A 54 -3.29 -6.28 17.56
CA GLY A 54 -3.41 -4.92 17.05
C GLY A 54 -2.07 -4.22 16.85
N GLN A 55 -0.94 -4.93 16.96
CA GLN A 55 0.39 -4.35 16.75
C GLN A 55 0.76 -4.36 15.27
N ALA A 56 1.10 -3.19 14.73
CA ALA A 56 1.58 -3.06 13.36
C ALA A 56 3.08 -3.36 13.29
N LEU A 57 3.47 -4.17 12.32
CA LEU A 57 4.88 -4.37 11.99
C LEU A 57 5.43 -3.12 11.28
N PRO A 58 6.73 -2.80 11.44
CA PRO A 58 7.38 -1.73 10.68
C PRO A 58 7.17 -1.93 9.17
N PRO A 59 6.58 -0.96 8.45
CA PRO A 59 6.33 -1.12 7.03
C PRO A 59 7.61 -0.95 6.22
N CYS A 60 7.75 -1.73 5.15
CA CYS A 60 8.69 -1.43 4.08
C CYS A 60 8.04 -0.42 3.13
N VAL A 61 8.76 0.67 2.82
CA VAL A 61 8.31 1.71 1.89
C VAL A 61 9.08 1.57 0.59
N VAL A 62 8.37 1.48 -0.52
CA VAL A 62 8.94 1.34 -1.86
C VAL A 62 8.52 2.55 -2.71
N PRO A 63 9.47 3.30 -3.29
CA PRO A 63 9.14 4.37 -4.22
C PRO A 63 8.67 3.78 -5.56
N VAL A 64 7.63 4.39 -6.15
CA VAL A 64 7.09 4.03 -7.45
C VAL A 64 6.74 5.27 -8.26
N ARG A 65 6.72 5.14 -9.59
CA ARG A 65 6.25 6.19 -10.50
C ARG A 65 4.98 5.74 -11.19
N VAL A 66 3.93 6.55 -11.05
CA VAL A 66 2.70 6.43 -11.86
C VAL A 66 2.94 7.19 -13.16
N ALA A 67 3.01 6.47 -14.27
CA ALA A 67 2.99 7.05 -15.60
C ALA A 67 1.53 7.28 -16.01
N GLY A 68 1.22 8.44 -16.61
CA GLY A 68 -0.10 8.66 -17.21
C GLY A 68 -0.32 7.68 -18.37
N GLN A 69 -1.58 7.37 -18.66
CA GLN A 69 -1.96 6.63 -19.87
C GLN A 69 -1.75 7.46 -21.13
#